data_AF-A0A401FI55-F1
#
_entry.id   AF-A0A401FI55-F1
#
_cell.length_a   1.000
_cell.length_b   1.000
_cell.length_c   1.000
_cell.angle_alpha   90.00
_cell.angle_beta   90.00
_cell.angle_gamma   90.00
#
_symmetry.space_group_name_H-M   'P 1'
#
loop_
_entity.id
_entity.type
_entity.pdbx_description
1 polymer ?
#
loop_
_entity_poly.entity_id
_entity_poly.type
_entity_poly.pdbx_seq_one_letter_code
_entity_poly.pdbx_strand_id
1 'polypeptide(L)'
;MKRWIWILVAIIVAGSIGGYAYARHSQNNRLYDQQMTRGNAYIASKKYSSAETAFTNALKRKQDDKKATTFLKQTQTFVSAQKALNDRKFSESKQQFTDVKNTDQGNEQLIDRAKTNLATLKTVQANIKNYNKVYNQALDQAGEGQYMESNASLDKIFNDKAIHQTYYKDVLKKAEKLRDDNNKAINGQPNDQSTVDNDDDSSSTAVSPNLDPDSSSSNSQSNTNTNPDSSSASLTPEEQKQADNYKGSNEYTVKPGQNEIDGQEITNAQVNTARRDLQQSGFDTGAMSDQDVKNLIKGASEKNQSVTDYAKQTLK
;
A
#
# COMPACT_ATOMS: atom_id res chain seq x y z
N MET A 1 -8.27 35.29 -14.76
CA MET A 1 -8.99 35.10 -13.48
C MET A 1 -8.46 33.85 -12.81
N LYS A 2 -7.97 33.99 -11.57
CA LYS A 2 -7.40 32.89 -10.76
C LYS A 2 -8.51 32.17 -10.00
N ARG A 3 -8.47 30.83 -9.94
CA ARG A 3 -9.08 30.04 -8.87
C ARG A 3 -8.25 28.77 -8.64
N TRP A 4 -7.31 28.83 -7.71
CA TRP A 4 -6.70 27.62 -7.14
C TRP A 4 -6.96 27.67 -5.64
N ILE A 5 -7.78 26.71 -5.22
CA ILE A 5 -8.32 26.50 -3.88
C ILE A 5 -7.21 25.95 -3.01
N TRP A 6 -6.96 26.62 -1.88
CA TRP A 6 -6.14 26.11 -0.79
C TRP A 6 -6.96 25.08 -0.01
N ILE A 7 -6.48 23.83 0.09
CA ILE A 7 -6.99 22.90 1.11
C ILE A 7 -6.02 22.96 2.28
N LEU A 8 -6.50 23.68 3.31
CA LEU A 8 -6.01 23.70 4.67
C LEU A 8 -6.12 22.30 5.30
N VAL A 9 -5.04 21.82 5.90
CA VAL A 9 -5.13 20.98 7.11
C VAL A 9 -4.17 21.59 8.11
N ALA A 10 -4.73 22.46 8.95
CA ALA A 10 -4.07 23.10 10.06
C ALA A 10 -4.13 22.20 11.31
N ILE A 11 -2.99 22.14 11.97
CA ILE A 11 -2.65 21.63 13.30
C ILE A 11 -3.74 21.90 14.35
N ILE A 12 -4.18 20.85 15.09
CA ILE A 12 -4.60 20.96 16.49
C ILE A 12 -4.17 19.69 17.25
N VAL A 13 -3.05 19.77 17.98
CA VAL A 13 -2.92 19.11 19.29
C VAL A 13 -2.34 20.16 20.25
N ALA A 14 -3.19 21.09 20.67
CA ALA A 14 -2.93 21.95 21.81
C ALA A 14 -4.04 21.69 22.84
N GLY A 15 -3.68 21.06 23.96
CA GLY A 15 -4.50 20.98 25.16
C GLY A 15 -4.49 19.59 25.80
N SER A 16 -3.91 19.52 27.01
CA SER A 16 -3.78 18.36 27.93
C SER A 16 -2.55 17.49 27.62
N ILE A 17 -1.38 17.71 28.23
CA ILE A 17 -1.10 17.76 29.67
C ILE A 17 0.02 18.77 29.93
N GLY A 18 -0.29 19.78 30.74
CA GLY A 18 0.71 20.69 31.32
C GLY A 18 1.41 20.04 32.51
N GLY A 19 2.73 20.24 32.61
CA GLY A 19 3.50 19.98 33.82
C GLY A 19 4.90 19.41 33.56
N TYR A 20 5.92 20.25 33.70
CA TYR A 20 7.36 19.93 33.81
C TYR A 20 8.11 19.45 32.56
N ALA A 21 8.64 20.38 31.75
CA ALA A 21 9.70 20.01 30.81
C ALA A 21 10.70 21.13 30.45
N TYR A 22 11.03 22.06 31.35
CA TYR A 22 12.06 23.07 31.05
C TYR A 22 13.52 22.61 31.25
N ALA A 23 13.75 21.35 31.66
CA ALA A 23 15.10 20.75 31.76
C ALA A 23 15.39 19.63 30.73
N ARG A 24 14.48 19.37 29.77
CA ARG A 24 14.49 18.14 28.93
C ARG A 24 14.84 18.35 27.45
N HIS A 25 15.21 19.57 27.05
CA HIS A 25 15.36 19.95 25.64
C HIS A 25 16.47 19.16 24.91
N SER A 26 17.61 18.90 25.56
CA SER A 26 18.71 18.12 24.98
C SER A 26 18.34 16.64 24.76
N GLN A 27 17.59 16.04 25.70
CA GLN A 27 17.13 14.65 25.59
C GLN A 27 16.10 14.50 24.46
N ASN A 28 15.15 15.44 24.34
CA ASN A 28 14.19 15.44 23.24
C ASN A 28 14.85 15.65 21.87
N ASN A 29 15.86 16.52 21.78
CA ASN A 29 16.63 16.71 20.55
C ASN A 29 17.38 15.45 20.15
N ARG A 30 18.07 14.79 21.09
CA ARG A 30 18.77 13.52 20.83
C ARG A 30 17.82 12.42 20.38
N LEU A 31 16.65 12.29 21.02
CA LEU A 31 15.64 11.30 20.62
C LEU A 31 15.08 11.60 19.22
N TYR A 32 14.81 12.88 18.91
CA TYR A 32 14.44 13.29 17.55
C TYR A 32 15.51 12.88 16.53
N ASP A 33 16.78 13.20 16.77
CA ASP A 33 17.87 12.90 15.85
C ASP A 33 18.04 11.38 15.64
N GLN A 34 17.88 10.60 16.72
CA GLN A 34 17.90 9.14 16.66
C GLN A 34 16.76 8.58 15.79
N GLN A 35 15.54 9.10 15.94
CA GLN A 35 14.40 8.65 15.13
C GLN A 35 14.54 9.07 13.66
N MET A 36 15.06 10.28 13.38
CA MET A 36 15.39 10.70 12.01
C MET A 36 16.44 9.79 11.37
N THR A 37 17.48 9.41 12.14
CA THR A 37 18.53 8.49 11.69
C THR A 37 17.97 7.10 11.38
N ARG A 38 17.15 6.56 12.28
CA ARG A 38 16.46 5.27 12.09
C ARG A 38 15.54 5.29 10.88
N GLY A 39 14.75 6.35 10.69
CA GLY A 39 13.89 6.49 9.52
C GLY A 39 14.68 6.43 8.21
N ASN A 40 15.82 7.11 8.14
CA ASN A 40 16.71 7.02 6.97
C ASN A 40 17.31 5.62 6.81
N ALA A 41 17.75 4.97 7.88
CA ALA A 41 18.26 3.60 7.82
C ALA A 41 17.19 2.58 7.36
N TYR A 42 15.94 2.80 7.77
CA TYR A 42 14.79 2.01 7.30
C TYR A 42 14.47 2.27 5.83
N ILE A 43 14.54 3.52 5.35
CA ILE A 43 14.48 3.82 3.92
C ILE A 43 15.59 3.06 3.19
N ALA A 44 16.85 3.16 3.64
CA ALA A 44 17.97 2.45 3.02
C ALA A 44 17.69 0.94 2.93
N SER A 45 17.13 0.36 3.99
CA SER A 45 16.76 -1.06 4.08
C SER A 45 15.43 -1.44 3.41
N LYS A 46 14.75 -0.50 2.73
CA LYS A 46 13.42 -0.68 2.10
C LYS A 46 12.30 -1.05 3.09
N LYS A 47 12.49 -0.77 4.39
CA LYS A 47 11.49 -1.00 5.45
C LYS A 47 10.61 0.25 5.60
N TYR A 48 9.79 0.55 4.60
CA TYR A 48 9.08 1.83 4.50
C TYR A 48 8.09 2.07 5.65
N SER A 49 7.33 1.06 6.08
CA SER A 49 6.43 1.20 7.24
C SER A 49 7.21 1.55 8.52
N SER A 50 8.35 0.90 8.77
CA SER A 50 9.22 1.24 9.91
C SER A 50 9.79 2.65 9.78
N ALA A 51 10.08 3.12 8.56
CA ALA A 51 10.52 4.49 8.32
C ALA A 51 9.40 5.51 8.66
N GLU A 52 8.16 5.26 8.24
CA GLU A 52 7.01 6.09 8.60
C GLU A 52 6.82 6.17 10.12
N THR A 53 6.89 5.04 10.82
CA THR A 53 6.84 5.00 12.30
C THR A 53 7.97 5.83 12.91
N ALA A 54 9.20 5.69 12.42
CA ALA A 54 10.34 6.45 12.92
C ALA A 54 10.14 7.97 12.72
N PHE A 55 9.73 8.42 11.54
CA PHE A 55 9.48 9.87 11.32
C PHE A 55 8.29 10.39 12.12
N THR A 56 7.25 9.58 12.30
CA THR A 56 6.11 9.91 13.18
C THR A 56 6.60 10.09 14.62
N ASN A 57 7.46 9.21 15.11
CA ASN A 57 8.05 9.32 16.43
C ASN A 57 9.01 10.52 16.55
N ALA A 58 9.71 10.91 15.49
CA ALA A 58 10.47 12.16 15.46
C ALA A 58 9.54 13.37 15.65
N LEU A 59 8.40 13.40 14.96
CA LEU A 59 7.39 14.45 15.09
C LEU A 59 6.74 14.48 16.48
N LYS A 60 6.57 13.34 17.16
CA LYS A 60 6.14 13.33 18.57
C LYS A 60 7.12 14.07 19.50
N ARG A 61 8.40 14.18 19.13
CA ARG A 61 9.41 14.94 19.89
C ARG A 61 9.53 16.39 19.43
N LYS A 62 9.27 16.66 18.13
CA LYS A 62 9.24 18.00 17.52
C LYS A 62 8.09 18.09 16.52
N GLN A 63 6.91 18.51 16.99
CA GLN A 63 5.65 18.40 16.24
C GLN A 63 5.64 19.20 14.93
N ASP A 64 6.30 20.35 14.91
CA ASP A 64 6.32 21.25 13.74
C ASP A 64 7.61 21.17 12.91
N ASP A 65 8.39 20.09 13.09
CA ASP A 65 9.64 19.94 12.34
C ASP A 65 9.38 19.68 10.85
N LYS A 66 9.79 20.64 10.02
CA LYS A 66 9.57 20.60 8.57
C LYS A 66 10.23 19.39 7.93
N LYS A 67 11.44 19.03 8.34
CA LYS A 67 12.21 17.94 7.71
C LYS A 67 11.58 16.58 7.99
N ALA A 68 11.23 16.30 9.25
CA ALA A 68 10.54 15.07 9.64
C ALA A 68 9.17 14.96 8.96
N THR A 69 8.43 16.07 8.86
CA THR A 69 7.14 16.12 8.13
C THR A 69 7.33 15.80 6.65
N THR A 70 8.31 16.42 5.99
CA THR A 70 8.64 16.16 4.58
C THR A 70 9.00 14.69 4.37
N PHE A 71 9.86 14.11 5.22
CA PHE A 71 10.31 12.73 5.08
C PHE A 71 9.18 11.73 5.31
N LEU A 72 8.31 11.97 6.30
CA LEU A 72 7.12 11.15 6.52
C LEU A 72 6.19 11.16 5.30
N LYS A 73 5.80 12.36 4.84
CA LYS A 73 4.91 12.52 3.69
C LYS A 73 5.51 11.90 2.42
N GLN A 74 6.79 12.14 2.16
CA GLN A 74 7.49 11.59 1.01
C GLN A 74 7.52 10.06 1.04
N THR A 75 7.76 9.47 2.22
CA THR A 75 7.75 8.00 2.39
C THR A 75 6.36 7.42 2.10
N GLN A 76 5.30 8.03 2.64
CA GLN A 76 3.91 7.61 2.42
C GLN A 76 3.52 7.70 0.94
N THR A 77 3.88 8.78 0.25
CA THR A 77 3.64 8.92 -1.19
C THR A 77 4.41 7.86 -1.98
N PHE A 78 5.64 7.53 -1.58
CA PHE A 78 6.44 6.48 -2.23
C PHE A 78 5.82 5.08 -2.05
N VAL A 79 5.32 4.76 -0.86
CA VAL A 79 4.60 3.51 -0.59
C VAL A 79 3.31 3.44 -1.43
N SER A 80 2.53 4.52 -1.45
CA SER A 80 1.32 4.62 -2.28
C SER A 80 1.63 4.40 -3.77
N ALA A 81 2.72 5.00 -4.27
CA ALA A 81 3.15 4.85 -5.66
C ALA A 81 3.50 3.41 -6.02
N GLN A 82 4.18 2.68 -5.13
CA GLN A 82 4.48 1.26 -5.30
C GLN A 82 3.20 0.40 -5.28
N LYS A 83 2.25 0.72 -4.39
CA LYS A 83 0.96 0.04 -4.35
C LYS A 83 0.19 0.25 -5.66
N ALA A 84 0.08 1.50 -6.12
CA ALA A 84 -0.56 1.82 -7.38
C ALA A 84 0.11 1.11 -8.57
N LEU A 85 1.44 0.96 -8.56
CA LEU A 85 2.17 0.22 -9.59
C LEU A 85 1.76 -1.27 -9.61
N ASN A 86 1.72 -1.91 -8.44
CA ASN A 86 1.34 -3.32 -8.29
C ASN A 86 -0.14 -3.55 -8.64
N ASP A 87 -0.99 -2.60 -8.30
CA ASP A 87 -2.42 -2.59 -8.64
C ASP A 87 -2.67 -2.21 -10.11
N ARG A 88 -1.61 -2.03 -10.92
CA ARG A 88 -1.64 -1.65 -12.34
C ARG A 88 -2.31 -0.29 -12.63
N LYS A 89 -2.42 0.56 -11.61
CA LYS A 89 -2.86 1.97 -11.71
C LYS A 89 -1.70 2.85 -12.16
N PHE A 90 -1.23 2.64 -13.40
CA PHE A 90 0.01 3.24 -13.88
C PHE A 90 0.00 4.77 -13.92
N SER A 91 -1.16 5.39 -14.20
CA SER A 91 -1.27 6.86 -14.19
C SER A 91 -1.06 7.43 -12.78
N GLU A 92 -1.75 6.87 -11.80
CA GLU A 92 -1.64 7.24 -10.38
C GLU A 92 -0.21 7.00 -9.86
N SER A 93 0.35 5.84 -10.15
CA SER A 93 1.72 5.50 -9.76
C SER A 93 2.75 6.48 -10.36
N LYS A 94 2.62 6.83 -11.65
CA LYS A 94 3.48 7.80 -12.32
C LYS A 94 3.41 9.18 -11.67
N GLN A 95 2.20 9.63 -11.34
CA GLN A 95 2.00 10.90 -10.64
C GLN A 95 2.69 10.88 -9.27
N GLN A 96 2.40 9.87 -8.44
CA GLN A 96 2.93 9.77 -7.09
C GLN A 96 4.47 9.62 -7.06
N PHE A 97 5.07 8.83 -7.95
CA PHE A 97 6.54 8.81 -8.07
C PHE A 97 7.12 10.14 -8.56
N THR A 98 6.39 10.88 -9.40
CA THR A 98 6.81 12.23 -9.82
C THR A 98 6.79 13.19 -8.63
N ASP A 99 5.77 13.12 -7.78
CA ASP A 99 5.67 13.92 -6.56
C ASP A 99 6.82 13.61 -5.59
N VAL A 100 7.16 12.33 -5.38
CA VAL A 100 8.31 11.93 -4.55
C VAL A 100 9.62 12.47 -5.11
N LYS A 101 9.82 12.36 -6.43
CA LYS A 101 11.02 12.83 -7.14
C LYS A 101 11.19 14.35 -7.00
N ASN A 102 10.09 15.10 -7.01
CA ASN A 102 10.07 16.56 -6.98
C ASN A 102 9.94 17.12 -5.55
N THR A 103 10.04 16.29 -4.52
CA THR A 103 9.94 16.75 -3.13
C THR A 103 11.16 17.59 -2.77
N ASP A 104 10.95 18.88 -2.52
CA ASP A 104 12.01 19.79 -2.10
C ASP A 104 12.54 19.42 -0.71
N GLN A 105 13.86 19.50 -0.55
CA GLN A 105 14.59 19.07 0.64
C GLN A 105 14.21 17.65 1.14
N GLY A 106 13.80 16.77 0.22
CA GLY A 106 13.41 15.40 0.52
C GLY A 106 14.58 14.46 0.82
N ASN A 107 14.27 13.22 1.17
CA ASN A 107 15.24 12.15 1.28
C ASN A 107 15.73 11.73 -0.12
N GLU A 108 17.04 11.85 -0.36
CA GLU A 108 17.66 11.59 -1.67
C GLU A 108 17.47 10.14 -2.14
N GLN A 109 17.51 9.16 -1.23
CA GLN A 109 17.32 7.75 -1.60
C GLN A 109 15.91 7.47 -2.12
N LEU A 110 14.89 8.14 -1.55
CA LEU A 110 13.52 8.04 -2.08
C LEU A 110 13.39 8.73 -3.44
N ILE A 111 14.04 9.88 -3.63
CA ILE A 111 14.08 10.59 -4.92
C ILE A 111 14.69 9.69 -6.00
N ASP A 112 15.84 9.08 -5.74
CA ASP A 112 16.52 8.24 -6.71
C ASP A 112 15.73 6.97 -7.03
N ARG A 113 15.15 6.34 -6.01
CA ARG A 113 14.26 5.19 -6.23
C ARG A 113 13.01 5.57 -7.00
N ALA A 114 12.46 6.76 -6.79
CA ALA A 114 11.32 7.24 -7.57
C ALA A 114 11.69 7.44 -9.04
N LYS A 115 12.89 7.98 -9.35
CA LYS A 115 13.41 8.04 -10.73
C LYS A 115 13.53 6.65 -11.34
N THR A 116 14.08 5.68 -10.61
CA THR A 116 14.17 4.29 -11.09
C THR A 116 12.79 3.71 -11.39
N ASN A 117 11.81 3.88 -10.48
CA ASN A 117 10.45 3.38 -10.69
C ASN A 117 9.74 4.07 -11.87
N LEU A 118 9.97 5.36 -12.11
CA LEU A 118 9.46 6.06 -13.29
C LEU A 118 10.04 5.48 -14.58
N ALA A 119 11.32 5.12 -14.60
CA ALA A 119 11.94 4.43 -15.72
C ALA A 119 11.33 3.03 -15.93
N THR A 120 11.16 2.26 -14.87
CA THR A 120 10.47 0.96 -14.91
C THR A 120 9.07 1.09 -15.47
N LEU A 121 8.29 2.08 -15.02
CA LEU A 121 6.93 2.33 -15.47
C LEU A 121 6.88 2.64 -16.97
N LYS A 122 7.84 3.41 -17.49
CA LYS A 122 7.96 3.67 -18.93
C LYS A 122 8.20 2.37 -19.72
N THR A 123 9.07 1.48 -19.24
CA THR A 123 9.31 0.17 -19.85
C THR A 123 8.07 -0.72 -19.78
N VAL A 124 7.39 -0.76 -18.63
CA VAL A 124 6.15 -1.52 -18.47
C VAL A 124 5.08 -1.06 -19.46
N GLN A 125 4.87 0.25 -19.59
CA GLN A 125 3.90 0.80 -20.55
C GLN A 125 4.26 0.47 -22.00
N ALA A 126 5.54 0.53 -22.37
CA ALA A 126 6.00 0.16 -23.71
C ALA A 126 5.73 -1.33 -24.01
N ASN A 127 6.04 -2.22 -23.05
CA ASN A 127 5.79 -3.64 -23.19
C ASN A 127 4.30 -3.97 -23.27
N ILE A 128 3.44 -3.34 -22.46
CA ILE A 128 1.97 -3.49 -22.56
C ILE A 128 1.49 -3.13 -23.96
N LYS A 129 1.97 -2.01 -24.52
CA LYS A 129 1.62 -1.61 -25.89
C LYS A 129 2.04 -2.67 -26.93
N ASN A 130 3.24 -3.22 -26.78
CA ASN A 130 3.74 -4.27 -27.67
C ASN A 130 2.95 -5.57 -27.54
N TYR A 131 2.68 -6.05 -26.32
CA TYR A 131 1.90 -7.25 -26.11
C TYR A 131 0.46 -7.09 -26.63
N ASN A 132 -0.19 -5.94 -26.38
CA ASN A 132 -1.52 -5.67 -26.92
C ASN A 132 -1.54 -5.65 -28.45
N LYS A 133 -0.49 -5.14 -29.10
CA LYS A 133 -0.38 -5.19 -30.56
C LYS A 133 -0.33 -6.64 -31.08
N VAL A 134 0.47 -7.49 -30.44
CA VAL A 134 0.58 -8.91 -30.82
C VAL A 134 -0.72 -9.66 -30.51
N TYR A 135 -1.35 -9.35 -29.38
CA TYR A 135 -2.64 -9.94 -28.99
C TYR A 135 -3.75 -9.57 -29.99
N ASN A 136 -3.84 -8.30 -30.41
CA ASN A 136 -4.83 -7.88 -31.39
C ASN A 136 -4.61 -8.57 -32.75
N GLN A 137 -3.35 -8.72 -33.19
CA GLN A 137 -3.04 -9.52 -34.38
C GLN A 137 -3.54 -10.97 -34.24
N ALA A 138 -3.31 -11.61 -33.09
CA ALA A 138 -3.80 -12.96 -32.85
C ALA A 138 -5.33 -13.02 -32.83
N LEU A 139 -5.98 -12.00 -32.28
CA LEU A 139 -7.44 -11.89 -32.23
C LEU A 139 -8.04 -11.79 -33.64
N ASP A 140 -7.46 -10.96 -34.51
CA ASP A 140 -7.87 -10.83 -35.91
C ASP A 140 -7.74 -12.16 -36.65
N GLN A 141 -6.60 -12.84 -36.51
CA GLN A 141 -6.36 -14.17 -37.09
C GLN A 141 -7.40 -15.20 -36.61
N ALA A 142 -7.72 -15.22 -35.32
CA ALA A 142 -8.76 -16.10 -34.78
C ALA A 142 -10.15 -15.78 -35.35
N GLY A 143 -10.47 -14.49 -35.52
CA GLY A 143 -11.71 -14.02 -36.15
C GLY A 143 -11.85 -14.45 -37.62
N GLU A 144 -10.72 -14.60 -38.33
CA GLU A 144 -10.65 -15.12 -39.69
C GLU A 144 -10.63 -16.67 -39.76
N GLY A 145 -10.71 -17.37 -38.62
CA GLY A 145 -10.62 -18.83 -38.54
C GLY A 145 -9.19 -19.38 -38.64
N GLN A 146 -8.18 -18.52 -38.63
CA GLN A 146 -6.76 -18.87 -38.69
C GLN A 146 -6.20 -19.16 -37.28
N TYR A 147 -6.71 -20.21 -36.65
CA TYR A 147 -6.41 -20.52 -35.24
C TYR A 147 -4.96 -20.93 -35.00
N MET A 148 -4.32 -21.59 -35.95
CA MET A 148 -2.90 -21.98 -35.84
C MET A 148 -1.99 -20.76 -35.92
N GLU A 149 -2.29 -19.83 -36.83
CA GLU A 149 -1.57 -18.56 -37.00
C GLU A 149 -1.77 -17.65 -35.79
N SER A 150 -3.00 -17.62 -35.26
CA SER A 150 -3.32 -16.92 -34.01
C SER A 150 -2.46 -17.44 -32.85
N ASN A 151 -2.39 -18.76 -32.67
CA ASN A 151 -1.53 -19.38 -31.65
C ASN A 151 -0.04 -19.06 -31.85
N ALA A 152 0.46 -19.09 -33.10
CA ALA A 152 1.84 -18.70 -33.40
C ALA A 152 2.13 -17.22 -33.08
N SER A 153 1.13 -16.34 -33.21
CA SER A 153 1.24 -14.95 -32.72
C SER A 153 1.26 -14.87 -31.20
N LEU A 154 0.40 -15.63 -30.50
CA LEU A 154 0.37 -15.69 -29.04
C LEU A 154 1.66 -16.24 -28.44
N ASP A 155 2.35 -17.17 -29.11
CA ASP A 155 3.65 -17.68 -28.68
C ASP A 155 4.70 -16.57 -28.55
N LYS A 156 4.61 -15.48 -29.35
CA LYS A 156 5.50 -14.32 -29.20
C LYS A 156 5.28 -13.59 -27.87
N ILE A 157 4.07 -13.63 -27.32
CA ILE A 157 3.75 -13.11 -25.98
C ILE A 157 4.27 -14.08 -24.92
N PHE A 158 3.96 -15.37 -25.04
CA PHE A 158 4.32 -16.38 -24.03
C PHE A 158 5.82 -16.66 -23.93
N ASN A 159 6.56 -16.50 -25.02
CA ASN A 159 8.02 -16.70 -25.02
C ASN A 159 8.78 -15.54 -24.37
N ASP A 160 8.15 -14.38 -24.17
CA ASP A 160 8.76 -13.29 -23.42
C ASP A 160 8.60 -13.52 -21.91
N LYS A 161 9.71 -13.87 -21.24
CA LYS A 161 9.73 -14.11 -19.79
C LYS A 161 9.15 -12.96 -18.97
N ALA A 162 9.22 -11.72 -19.47
CA ALA A 162 8.69 -10.59 -18.75
C ALA A 162 7.16 -10.65 -18.59
N ILE A 163 6.42 -11.35 -19.47
CA ILE A 163 4.95 -11.43 -19.43
C ILE A 163 4.41 -12.00 -18.12
N HIS A 164 5.21 -12.81 -17.40
CA HIS A 164 4.81 -13.40 -16.12
C HIS A 164 4.94 -12.43 -14.93
N GLN A 165 5.49 -11.24 -15.13
CA GLN A 165 5.50 -10.22 -14.09
C GLN A 165 4.09 -9.71 -13.81
N THR A 166 3.80 -9.41 -12.54
CA THR A 166 2.48 -8.96 -12.06
C THR A 166 1.89 -7.80 -12.88
N TYR A 167 2.76 -6.92 -13.42
CA TYR A 167 2.35 -5.77 -14.22
C TYR A 167 1.55 -6.15 -15.48
N TYR A 168 1.79 -7.34 -16.04
CA TYR A 168 1.20 -7.77 -17.32
C TYR A 168 0.11 -8.82 -17.17
N LYS A 169 -0.34 -9.10 -15.94
CA LYS A 169 -1.31 -10.16 -15.62
C LYS A 169 -2.58 -10.12 -16.49
N ASP A 170 -3.09 -8.93 -16.79
CA ASP A 170 -4.31 -8.80 -17.60
C ASP A 170 -4.09 -9.23 -19.06
N VAL A 171 -2.94 -8.87 -19.64
CA VAL A 171 -2.61 -9.26 -21.02
C VAL A 171 -2.31 -10.76 -21.11
N LEU A 172 -1.58 -11.30 -20.12
CA LEU A 172 -1.32 -12.73 -20.01
C LEU A 172 -2.64 -13.52 -19.97
N LYS A 173 -3.58 -13.13 -19.11
CA LYS A 173 -4.88 -13.79 -18.98
C LYS A 173 -5.68 -13.76 -20.29
N LYS A 174 -5.69 -12.62 -20.99
CA LYS A 174 -6.37 -12.51 -22.29
C LYS A 174 -5.74 -13.42 -23.34
N ALA A 175 -4.40 -13.44 -23.41
CA ALA A 175 -3.66 -14.30 -24.33
C ALA A 175 -3.91 -15.80 -24.05
N GLU A 176 -3.87 -16.22 -22.78
CA GLU A 176 -4.16 -17.59 -22.36
C GLU A 176 -5.57 -18.01 -22.78
N LYS A 177 -6.57 -17.17 -22.49
CA LYS A 177 -7.95 -17.45 -22.88
C LYS A 177 -8.10 -17.61 -24.41
N LEU A 178 -7.51 -16.71 -25.19
CA LEU A 178 -7.60 -16.81 -26.66
C LEU A 178 -6.93 -18.08 -27.18
N ARG A 179 -5.79 -18.49 -26.63
CA ARG A 179 -5.15 -19.75 -26.99
C ARG A 179 -6.04 -20.95 -26.68
N ASP A 180 -6.68 -20.95 -25.51
CA ASP A 180 -7.61 -22.03 -25.12
C ASP A 180 -8.81 -22.11 -26.07
N ASP A 181 -9.38 -20.97 -26.45
CA ASP A 181 -10.50 -20.90 -27.39
C ASP A 181 -10.08 -21.35 -28.81
N ASN A 182 -8.90 -20.94 -29.29
CA ASN A 182 -8.32 -21.44 -30.55
C ASN A 182 -8.14 -22.95 -30.53
N ASN A 183 -7.60 -23.51 -29.44
CA ASN A 183 -7.37 -24.95 -29.30
C ASN A 183 -8.69 -25.75 -29.30
N LYS A 184 -9.76 -25.23 -28.69
CA LYS A 184 -11.10 -25.84 -28.78
C LYS A 184 -11.61 -25.87 -30.21
N ALA A 185 -11.46 -24.75 -30.92
CA ALA A 185 -11.90 -24.62 -32.31
C ALA A 185 -11.13 -25.60 -33.24
N ILE A 186 -9.81 -25.72 -33.06
CA ILE A 186 -8.97 -26.68 -33.79
C ILE A 186 -9.42 -28.13 -33.52
N ASN A 187 -9.79 -28.45 -32.28
CA ASN A 187 -10.20 -29.79 -31.88
C ASN A 187 -11.68 -30.11 -32.20
N GLY A 188 -12.40 -29.21 -32.88
CA GLY A 188 -13.80 -29.41 -33.26
C GLY A 188 -14.79 -29.40 -32.10
N GLN A 189 -14.41 -28.87 -30.93
CA GLN A 189 -15.37 -28.62 -29.84
C GLN A 189 -16.10 -27.30 -30.10
N PRO A 190 -17.45 -27.28 -30.12
CA PRO A 190 -18.20 -26.05 -30.34
C PRO A 190 -17.88 -25.04 -29.22
N ASN A 191 -17.65 -23.79 -29.64
CA ASN A 191 -17.29 -22.70 -28.76
C ASN A 191 -18.55 -22.19 -28.05
N ASP A 192 -18.73 -22.56 -26.78
CA ASP A 192 -19.84 -22.05 -25.96
C ASP A 192 -19.58 -20.57 -25.64
N GLN A 193 -20.11 -19.71 -26.50
CA GLN A 193 -20.43 -18.30 -26.31
C GLN A 193 -19.30 -17.35 -25.85
N SER A 194 -18.70 -16.68 -26.83
CA SER A 194 -18.04 -15.38 -26.65
C SER A 194 -19.05 -14.33 -26.17
N THR A 195 -19.11 -14.06 -24.87
CA THR A 195 -19.61 -12.76 -24.38
C THR A 195 -18.46 -11.77 -24.44
N VAL A 196 -18.55 -10.88 -25.44
CA VAL A 196 -17.67 -9.74 -25.63
C VAL A 196 -18.15 -8.64 -24.69
N ASP A 197 -17.61 -8.60 -23.47
CA ASP A 197 -17.77 -7.43 -22.59
C ASP A 197 -16.81 -6.33 -23.08
N ASN A 198 -17.30 -5.52 -24.02
CA ASN A 198 -16.71 -4.23 -24.36
C ASN A 198 -17.33 -3.17 -23.44
N ASP A 199 -16.77 -2.99 -22.24
CA ASP A 199 -16.98 -1.77 -21.45
C ASP A 199 -16.14 -0.64 -22.06
N ASP A 200 -16.72 0.07 -23.02
CA ASP A 200 -16.27 1.38 -23.49
C ASP A 200 -17.30 2.43 -23.05
N ASP A 201 -17.03 3.06 -21.90
CA ASP A 201 -17.78 4.19 -21.37
C ASP A 201 -17.25 5.50 -21.98
N SER A 202 -17.97 6.02 -22.98
CA SER A 202 -18.00 7.46 -23.25
C SER A 202 -19.20 7.93 -24.08
N SER A 203 -20.05 8.69 -23.39
CA SER A 203 -20.65 9.98 -23.80
C SER A 203 -22.09 10.01 -24.36
N SER A 204 -23.00 10.56 -23.51
CA SER A 204 -23.98 11.64 -23.77
C SER A 204 -24.69 11.70 -25.15
N THR A 205 -26.01 11.87 -25.31
CA THR A 205 -27.00 12.66 -24.58
C THR A 205 -28.37 12.41 -25.24
N ALA A 206 -29.46 12.63 -24.48
CA ALA A 206 -30.65 13.40 -24.88
C ALA A 206 -32.03 12.71 -24.69
N VAL A 207 -32.76 13.31 -23.74
CA VAL A 207 -34.22 13.57 -23.62
C VAL A 207 -35.21 12.44 -23.26
N SER A 208 -35.71 12.60 -22.03
CA SER A 208 -36.99 12.18 -21.41
C SER A 208 -38.25 12.44 -22.28
N PRO A 209 -39.42 11.82 -22.01
CA PRO A 209 -40.17 12.09 -20.76
C PRO A 209 -40.94 10.92 -20.10
N ASN A 210 -41.00 11.01 -18.76
CA ASN A 210 -42.04 10.66 -17.78
C ASN A 210 -42.84 9.34 -17.90
N LEU A 211 -42.88 8.59 -16.80
CA LEU A 211 -44.02 8.54 -15.85
C LEU A 211 -43.68 7.61 -14.65
N ASP A 212 -43.56 8.20 -13.46
CA ASP A 212 -43.74 7.57 -12.12
C ASP A 212 -45.25 7.32 -11.85
N PRO A 213 -45.70 6.75 -10.71
CA PRO A 213 -44.99 6.05 -9.60
C PRO A 213 -45.68 4.71 -9.19
N ASP A 214 -45.05 3.87 -8.38
CA ASP A 214 -45.79 3.32 -7.23
C ASP A 214 -44.88 2.91 -6.06
N SER A 215 -45.46 3.10 -4.88
CA SER A 215 -44.89 3.00 -3.56
C SER A 215 -44.72 1.56 -3.09
N SER A 216 -43.78 1.31 -2.18
CA SER A 216 -44.12 0.85 -0.83
C SER A 216 -42.88 0.64 0.03
N SER A 217 -42.90 1.32 1.17
CA SER A 217 -42.08 1.09 2.34
C SER A 217 -42.22 -0.33 2.88
N SER A 218 -41.14 -0.91 3.40
CA SER A 218 -41.22 -1.58 4.70
C SER A 218 -39.88 -1.55 5.42
N ASN A 219 -39.89 -0.80 6.50
CA ASN A 219 -38.91 -0.79 7.57
C ASN A 219 -39.03 -2.11 8.36
N SER A 220 -37.93 -2.73 8.73
CA SER A 220 -37.88 -3.69 9.85
C SER A 220 -36.47 -3.80 10.40
N GLN A 221 -36.22 -2.97 11.41
CA GLN A 221 -35.26 -3.24 12.47
C GLN A 221 -35.56 -4.58 13.13
N SER A 222 -34.52 -5.40 13.29
CA SER A 222 -34.46 -6.33 14.41
C SER A 222 -33.10 -6.17 15.10
N ASN A 223 -33.18 -5.60 16.30
CA ASN A 223 -32.14 -5.59 17.31
C ASN A 223 -31.95 -7.03 17.82
N THR A 224 -30.72 -7.52 17.81
CA THR A 224 -30.27 -8.50 18.80
C THR A 224 -29.02 -7.98 19.48
N ASN A 225 -29.26 -7.45 20.68
CA ASN A 225 -28.29 -7.03 21.65
C ASN A 225 -27.57 -8.27 22.21
N THR A 226 -26.26 -8.40 21.97
CA THR A 226 -25.37 -9.21 22.82
C THR A 226 -24.09 -8.42 23.03
N ASN A 227 -23.98 -7.82 24.21
CA ASN A 227 -22.74 -7.27 24.73
C ASN A 227 -21.97 -8.43 25.38
N PRO A 228 -20.67 -8.57 25.12
CA PRO A 228 -19.76 -8.66 26.25
C PRO A 228 -18.65 -7.63 26.14
N ASP A 229 -18.50 -6.94 27.25
CA ASP A 229 -17.44 -6.05 27.68
C ASP A 229 -16.05 -6.44 27.12
N SER A 230 -15.52 -5.61 26.23
CA SER A 230 -14.09 -5.47 25.96
C SER A 230 -13.89 -4.05 25.49
N SER A 231 -13.19 -3.26 26.30
CA SER A 231 -12.81 -1.88 26.03
C SER A 231 -11.88 -1.77 24.81
N SER A 232 -12.44 -1.89 23.61
CA SER A 232 -11.85 -1.35 22.38
C SER A 232 -12.39 0.07 22.23
N ALA A 233 -11.51 1.08 22.31
CA ALA A 233 -11.88 2.43 21.97
C ALA A 233 -12.42 2.46 20.53
N SER A 234 -13.73 2.69 20.39
CA SER A 234 -14.37 2.89 19.10
C SER A 234 -13.87 4.21 18.50
N LEU A 235 -13.46 4.17 17.23
CA LEU A 235 -12.98 5.34 16.50
C LEU A 235 -14.05 6.43 16.50
N THR A 236 -13.62 7.66 16.76
CA THR A 236 -14.47 8.84 16.56
C THR A 236 -14.82 9.00 15.07
N PRO A 237 -15.94 9.68 14.73
CA PRO A 237 -16.30 9.95 13.34
C PRO A 237 -15.18 10.61 12.52
N GLU A 238 -14.36 11.44 13.17
CA GLU A 238 -13.18 12.09 12.59
C GLU A 238 -12.01 11.11 12.37
N GLU A 239 -11.80 10.14 13.26
CA GLU A 239 -10.81 9.06 13.09
C GLU A 239 -11.23 8.06 12.01
N GLN A 240 -12.54 7.76 11.91
CA GLN A 240 -13.10 6.92 10.85
C GLN A 240 -12.86 7.56 9.47
N LYS A 241 -13.13 8.86 9.34
CA LYS A 241 -12.89 9.61 8.11
C LYS A 241 -11.41 9.75 7.75
N GLN A 242 -10.51 9.70 8.73
CA GLN A 242 -9.06 9.67 8.51
C GLN A 242 -8.56 8.27 8.11
N ALA A 243 -9.11 7.22 8.69
CA ALA A 243 -8.86 5.84 8.27
C ALA A 243 -9.31 5.62 6.80
N ASP A 244 -10.46 6.18 6.42
CA ASP A 244 -10.99 6.13 5.05
C ASP A 244 -10.13 6.94 4.05
N ASN A 245 -9.44 7.99 4.52
CA ASN A 245 -8.56 8.85 3.70
C ASN A 245 -7.09 8.41 3.70
N TYR A 246 -6.69 7.47 4.56
CA TYR A 246 -5.33 6.96 4.61
C TYR A 246 -5.04 6.06 3.40
N LYS A 247 -4.10 6.48 2.54
CA LYS A 247 -3.72 5.79 1.30
C LYS A 247 -2.49 4.88 1.44
N GLY A 248 -1.88 4.83 2.62
CA GLY A 248 -0.75 3.93 2.93
C GLY A 248 -1.19 2.50 3.26
N SER A 249 -0.23 1.58 3.37
CA SER A 249 -0.46 0.28 4.02
C SER A 249 -0.38 0.49 5.53
N ASN A 250 -1.51 0.43 6.23
CA ASN A 250 -1.55 0.59 7.68
C ASN A 250 -0.94 -0.66 8.32
N GLU A 251 -0.52 -0.54 9.57
CA GLU A 251 0.03 -1.58 10.45
C GLU A 251 -0.82 -2.88 10.51
N TYR A 252 -2.03 -2.86 9.96
CA TYR A 252 -2.98 -3.98 9.87
C TYR A 252 -2.91 -4.80 8.57
N THR A 253 -2.10 -4.40 7.58
CA THR A 253 -1.76 -5.30 6.44
C THR A 253 -0.59 -6.19 6.80
N VAL A 254 -0.80 -7.01 7.84
CA VAL A 254 0.11 -8.08 8.25
C VAL A 254 0.03 -9.17 7.18
N LYS A 255 1.16 -9.53 6.56
CA LYS A 255 1.20 -10.72 5.70
C LYS A 255 0.84 -11.96 6.54
N PRO A 256 0.12 -12.96 6.03
CA PRO A 256 -0.10 -14.21 6.77
C PRO A 256 1.22 -14.76 7.34
N GLY A 257 1.27 -15.06 8.64
CA GLY A 257 2.47 -15.56 9.35
C GLY A 257 3.47 -14.50 9.84
N GLN A 258 3.23 -13.19 9.65
CA GLN A 258 4.12 -12.16 10.22
C GLN A 258 4.00 -12.03 11.74
N ASN A 259 2.84 -12.37 12.30
CA ASN A 259 2.57 -12.35 13.74
C ASN A 259 2.76 -13.71 14.40
N GLU A 260 3.43 -14.65 13.74
CA GLU A 260 3.60 -16.01 14.24
C GLU A 260 5.07 -16.35 14.47
N ILE A 261 5.30 -17.18 15.49
CA ILE A 261 6.55 -17.88 15.79
C ILE A 261 6.19 -19.36 15.83
N ASP A 262 6.86 -20.18 15.01
CA ASP A 262 6.60 -21.62 14.90
C ASP A 262 5.12 -21.98 14.64
N GLY A 263 4.41 -21.13 13.90
CA GLY A 263 2.99 -21.29 13.58
C GLY A 263 2.02 -20.92 14.72
N GLN A 264 2.53 -20.36 15.82
CA GLN A 264 1.72 -19.82 16.91
C GLN A 264 1.71 -18.29 16.91
N GLU A 265 0.53 -17.70 17.09
CA GLU A 265 0.37 -16.25 17.16
C GLU A 265 1.08 -15.64 18.38
N ILE A 266 1.82 -14.55 18.16
CA ILE A 266 2.44 -13.75 19.21
C ILE A 266 1.33 -12.99 19.95
N THR A 267 1.10 -13.40 21.19
CA THR A 267 0.03 -12.90 22.06
C THR A 267 0.31 -11.49 22.61
N ASN A 268 -0.75 -10.77 22.99
CA ASN A 268 -0.64 -9.47 23.67
C ASN A 268 0.13 -9.57 24.99
N ALA A 269 0.07 -10.71 25.69
CA ALA A 269 0.86 -10.94 26.91
C ALA A 269 2.37 -10.99 26.62
N GLN A 270 2.77 -11.64 25.52
CA GLN A 270 4.17 -11.66 25.07
C GLN A 270 4.63 -10.26 24.64
N VAL A 271 3.78 -9.50 23.95
CA VAL A 271 4.06 -8.10 23.58
C VAL A 271 4.27 -7.23 24.83
N ASN A 272 3.38 -7.33 25.83
CA ASN A 272 3.50 -6.55 27.06
C ASN A 272 4.74 -6.95 27.89
N THR A 273 5.07 -8.24 27.92
CA THR A 273 6.29 -8.73 28.58
C THR A 273 7.54 -8.20 27.89
N ALA A 274 7.62 -8.31 26.57
CA ALA A 274 8.73 -7.77 25.80
C ALA A 274 8.86 -6.24 25.95
N ARG A 275 7.73 -5.50 25.97
CA ARG A 275 7.73 -4.05 26.24
C ARG A 275 8.36 -3.74 27.60
N ARG A 276 8.05 -4.51 28.64
CA ARG A 276 8.61 -4.32 29.98
C ARG A 276 10.11 -4.62 30.00
N ASP A 277 10.54 -5.72 29.39
CA ASP A 277 11.94 -6.15 29.39
C ASP A 277 12.84 -5.17 28.61
N LEU A 278 12.32 -4.67 27.49
CA LEU A 278 12.95 -3.61 26.69
C LEU A 278 13.00 -2.29 27.48
N GLN A 279 11.92 -1.92 28.18
CA GLN A 279 11.88 -0.70 28.99
C GLN A 279 12.88 -0.73 30.14
N GLN A 280 12.99 -1.86 30.84
CA GLN A 280 14.01 -2.09 31.88
C GLN A 280 15.44 -2.01 31.34
N SER A 281 15.62 -2.37 30.07
CA SER A 281 16.91 -2.33 29.37
C SER A 281 17.21 -0.95 28.74
N GLY A 282 16.40 0.07 29.04
CA GLY A 282 16.59 1.44 28.60
C GLY A 282 16.05 1.75 27.19
N PHE A 283 15.27 0.84 26.60
CA PHE A 283 14.56 1.14 25.35
C PHE A 283 13.26 1.89 25.63
N ASP A 284 12.98 2.93 24.85
CA ASP A 284 11.71 3.65 24.92
C ASP A 284 10.62 2.88 24.18
N THR A 285 9.95 1.99 24.89
CA THR A 285 8.87 1.16 24.33
C THR A 285 7.58 1.94 24.12
N GLY A 286 7.43 3.12 24.72
CA GLY A 286 6.34 4.06 24.40
C GLY A 286 6.43 4.62 22.98
N ALA A 287 7.60 4.54 22.35
CA ALA A 287 7.80 4.87 20.94
C ALA A 287 7.66 3.66 20.00
N MET A 288 7.49 2.44 20.51
CA MET A 288 7.33 1.23 19.71
C MET A 288 5.86 0.90 19.51
N SER A 289 5.47 0.61 18.27
CA SER A 289 4.15 0.04 17.99
C SER A 289 4.08 -1.42 18.45
N ASP A 290 2.87 -2.00 18.56
CA ASP A 290 2.74 -3.42 18.90
C ASP A 290 3.38 -4.31 17.82
N GLN A 291 3.28 -3.92 16.56
CA GLN A 291 3.95 -4.63 15.47
C GLN A 291 5.48 -4.55 15.57
N ASP A 292 6.05 -3.41 15.97
CA ASP A 292 7.49 -3.29 16.22
C ASP A 292 7.95 -4.27 17.30
N VAL A 293 7.18 -4.38 18.38
CA VAL A 293 7.48 -5.32 19.47
C VAL A 293 7.32 -6.76 18.99
N LYS A 294 6.27 -7.09 18.23
CA LYS A 294 6.10 -8.43 17.62
C LYS A 294 7.27 -8.80 16.69
N ASN A 295 7.73 -7.85 15.88
CA ASN A 295 8.89 -8.05 14.99
C ASN A 295 10.20 -8.31 15.78
N LEU A 296 10.38 -7.64 16.93
CA LEU A 296 11.51 -7.87 17.82
C LEU A 296 11.43 -9.25 18.49
N ILE A 297 10.25 -9.65 18.96
CA ILE A 297 10.03 -10.98 19.55
C ILE A 297 10.34 -12.07 18.51
N LYS A 298 9.84 -11.92 17.28
CA LYS A 298 10.08 -12.87 16.20
C LYS A 298 11.57 -13.00 15.86
N GLY A 299 12.25 -11.89 15.62
CA GLY A 299 13.67 -11.92 15.26
C GLY A 299 14.57 -12.40 16.41
N ALA A 300 14.18 -12.18 17.67
CA ALA A 300 14.88 -12.74 18.82
C ALA A 300 14.75 -14.26 18.89
N SER A 301 13.55 -14.78 18.61
CA SER A 301 13.28 -16.23 18.53
C SER A 301 14.07 -16.90 17.41
N GLU A 302 14.08 -16.32 16.20
CA GLU A 302 14.84 -16.84 15.05
C GLU A 302 16.36 -16.89 15.29
N LYS A 303 16.86 -16.06 16.21
CA LYS A 303 18.28 -15.95 16.57
C LYS A 303 18.62 -16.63 17.91
N ASN A 304 17.67 -17.31 18.54
CA ASN A 304 17.83 -17.95 19.85
C ASN A 304 18.43 -17.01 20.91
N GLN A 305 17.96 -15.77 20.97
CA GLN A 305 18.44 -14.76 21.91
C GLN A 305 17.28 -14.03 22.60
N SER A 306 17.59 -13.26 23.65
CA SER A 306 16.58 -12.44 24.32
C SER A 306 16.11 -11.30 23.42
N VAL A 307 14.85 -10.87 23.59
CA VAL A 307 14.28 -9.71 22.87
C VAL A 307 15.13 -8.46 23.09
N THR A 308 15.63 -8.30 24.31
CA THR A 308 16.54 -7.22 24.69
C THR A 308 17.86 -7.25 23.93
N ASP A 309 18.51 -8.41 23.80
CA ASP A 309 19.81 -8.51 23.14
C ASP A 309 19.67 -8.35 21.62
N TYR A 310 18.60 -8.90 21.05
CA TYR A 310 18.25 -8.64 19.66
C TYR A 310 17.97 -7.16 19.41
N ALA A 311 17.24 -6.49 20.30
CA ALA A 311 16.98 -5.06 20.22
C ALA A 311 18.27 -4.23 20.35
N LYS A 312 19.24 -4.63 21.19
CA LYS A 312 20.55 -3.97 21.29
C LYS A 312 21.34 -4.09 19.99
N GLN A 313 21.24 -5.22 19.29
CA GLN A 313 21.93 -5.43 18.01
C GLN A 313 21.28 -4.66 16.85
N THR A 314 19.97 -4.48 16.89
CA THR A 314 19.19 -3.98 15.75
C THR A 314 18.74 -2.53 15.88
N LEU A 315 18.66 -1.99 17.10
CA LEU A 315 18.12 -0.66 17.38
C LEU A 315 19.14 0.34 17.96
N LYS A 316 20.34 -0.11 18.35
CA LYS A 316 21.46 0.78 18.72
C LYS A 316 22.44 0.91 17.56
#